data_AF-A0A2S4YGY6-F1
#
_entry.id   AF-A0A2S4YGY6-F1
#
_cell.length_a   1.000
_cell.length_b   1.000
_cell.length_c   1.000
_cell.angle_alpha   90.00
_cell.angle_beta   90.00
_cell.angle_gamma   90.00
#
_symmetry.space_group_name_H-M   'P 1'
#
loop_
_entity.id
_entity.type
_entity.pdbx_description
1 polymer ?
#
loop_
_entity_poly.entity_id
_entity_poly.type
_entity_poly.pdbx_seq_one_letter_code
_entity_poly.pdbx_strand_id
1 'polypeptide(L)'
;MRDTDAAFRQFYDGLRLPDYFGWNWDALSDCLRDLKWLSADHHVLIFKAADEALPSNTSGRRLLFKTLLRAGQHWSFTQRPEGIELGRLTIVMACDAGAVPFLQGQLRSCLDEMASP
;
A
#
# COMPACT_ATOMS: atom_id res chain seq x y z
N MET A 1 10.00 7.03 14.49
CA MET A 1 8.64 7.49 14.83
C MET A 1 8.18 8.60 13.88
N ARG A 2 8.91 9.73 13.76
CA ARG A 2 8.53 10.86 12.86
C ARG A 2 8.27 10.48 11.40
N ASP A 3 9.07 9.58 10.81
CA ASP A 3 8.91 9.22 9.39
C ASP A 3 7.62 8.43 9.13
N THR A 4 7.21 7.58 10.07
CA THR A 4 5.97 6.78 9.95
C THR A 4 4.74 7.66 10.08
N ASP A 5 4.74 8.60 11.03
CA ASP A 5 3.65 9.56 11.21
C ASP A 5 3.48 10.45 9.96
N ALA A 6 4.60 10.88 9.37
CA ALA A 6 4.60 11.62 8.11
C ALA A 6 4.05 10.78 6.95
N ALA A 7 4.41 9.49 6.87
CA ALA A 7 3.85 8.59 5.86
C ALA A 7 2.32 8.43 6.04
N PHE A 8 1.85 8.21 7.27
CA PHE A 8 0.42 8.14 7.57
C PHE A 8 -0.32 9.43 7.19
N ARG A 9 0.28 10.59 7.44
CA ARG A 9 -0.26 11.87 7.01
C ARG A 9 -0.40 11.98 5.49
N GLN A 10 0.63 11.56 4.75
CA GLN A 10 0.58 11.54 3.28
C GLN A 10 -0.53 10.63 2.74
N PHE A 11 -0.77 9.48 3.37
CA PHE A 11 -1.91 8.63 3.02
C PHE A 11 -3.24 9.29 3.38
N TYR A 12 -3.35 9.87 4.58
CA TYR A 12 -4.55 10.56 5.05
C TYR A 12 -4.96 11.68 4.08
N ASP A 13 -4.01 12.56 3.74
CA ASP A 13 -4.27 13.69 2.85
C ASP A 13 -4.45 13.23 1.39
N GLY A 14 -3.61 12.32 0.91
CA GLY A 14 -3.58 11.87 -0.48
C GLY A 14 -4.77 11.00 -0.89
N LEU A 15 -5.28 10.17 0.04
CA LEU A 15 -6.44 9.29 -0.19
C LEU A 15 -7.72 9.81 0.46
N ARG A 16 -7.65 10.96 1.13
CA ARG A 16 -8.75 11.53 1.92
C ARG A 16 -9.33 10.48 2.86
N LEU A 17 -8.47 9.89 3.68
CA LEU A 17 -8.89 8.84 4.62
C LEU A 17 -9.95 9.40 5.59
N PRO A 18 -10.82 8.55 6.13
CA PRO A 18 -11.85 8.99 7.07
C PRO A 18 -11.28 9.61 8.34
N ASP A 19 -12.02 10.55 8.96
CA ASP A 19 -11.59 11.26 10.18
C ASP A 19 -11.30 10.35 11.38
N TYR A 20 -11.90 9.15 11.38
CA TYR A 20 -11.65 8.11 12.39
C TYR A 20 -10.39 7.28 12.12
N PHE A 21 -9.54 7.68 11.18
CA PHE A 21 -8.30 6.96 10.85
C PHE A 21 -7.42 6.76 12.10
N GLY A 22 -7.04 5.51 12.37
CA GLY A 22 -6.41 5.10 13.62
C GLY A 22 -4.90 5.36 13.76
N TRP A 23 -4.26 6.02 12.78
CA TRP A 23 -2.83 6.40 12.81
C TRP A 23 -1.86 5.23 13.10
N ASN A 24 -2.14 4.06 12.54
CA ASN A 24 -1.30 2.88 12.66
C ASN A 24 -1.36 2.02 11.39
N TRP A 25 -0.50 1.00 11.31
CA TRP A 25 -0.39 0.14 10.12
C TRP A 25 -1.62 -0.71 9.87
N ASP A 26 -2.30 -1.17 10.92
CA ASP A 26 -3.52 -1.97 10.81
C ASP A 26 -4.66 -1.11 10.25
N ALA A 27 -4.84 0.11 10.77
CA ALA A 27 -5.80 1.08 10.26
C ALA A 27 -5.54 1.45 8.80
N LEU A 28 -4.27 1.60 8.40
CA LEU A 28 -3.91 1.83 7.00
C LEU A 28 -4.25 0.62 6.12
N SER A 29 -3.94 -0.58 6.59
CA SER A 29 -4.26 -1.84 5.90
C SER A 29 -5.76 -2.03 5.73
N ASP A 30 -6.58 -1.66 6.72
CA ASP A 30 -8.04 -1.67 6.62
C ASP A 30 -8.53 -0.66 5.58
N CYS A 31 -8.01 0.57 5.63
CA CYS A 31 -8.39 1.61 4.70
C CYS A 31 -8.09 1.24 3.24
N LEU A 32 -6.90 0.71 2.96
CA LEU A 32 -6.48 0.34 1.60
C LEU A 32 -7.22 -0.88 1.04
N ARG A 33 -7.86 -1.68 1.90
CA ARG A 33 -8.70 -2.82 1.49
C ARG A 33 -10.16 -2.43 1.28
N ASP A 34 -10.65 -1.41 1.98
CA ASP A 34 -12.03 -0.94 1.86
C ASP A 34 -12.19 0.08 0.72
N LEU A 35 -11.45 1.19 0.76
CA LEU A 35 -11.51 2.34 -0.17
C LEU A 35 -12.92 2.83 -0.57
N LYS A 36 -13.99 2.42 0.12
CA LYS A 36 -15.39 2.70 -0.26
C LYS A 36 -15.75 4.18 -0.42
N TRP A 37 -15.02 5.08 0.23
CA TRP A 37 -15.24 6.54 0.11
C TRP A 37 -14.68 7.12 -1.18
N LEU A 38 -13.80 6.39 -1.88
CA LEU A 38 -13.38 6.67 -3.24
C LEU A 38 -14.24 5.80 -4.16
N SER A 39 -15.39 6.30 -4.60
CA SER A 39 -16.30 5.51 -5.45
C SER A 39 -15.73 5.29 -6.86
N ALA A 40 -14.92 4.25 -7.03
CA ALA A 40 -14.40 3.79 -8.31
C ALA A 40 -14.16 2.28 -8.27
N ASP A 41 -14.28 1.63 -9.42
CA ASP A 41 -13.98 0.20 -9.54
C ASP A 41 -12.48 -0.05 -9.62
N HIS A 42 -11.73 0.92 -10.14
CA HIS A 42 -10.29 0.80 -10.31
C HIS A 42 -9.56 1.95 -9.64
N HIS A 43 -8.61 1.59 -8.77
CA HIS A 43 -7.76 2.52 -8.03
C HIS A 43 -6.31 2.38 -8.50
N VAL A 44 -5.65 3.51 -8.71
CA VAL A 44 -4.20 3.55 -8.96
C VAL A 44 -3.53 4.36 -7.87
N LEU A 45 -2.65 3.72 -7.11
CA LEU A 45 -1.81 4.37 -6.11
C LEU A 45 -0.42 4.56 -6.69
N ILE A 46 0.03 5.81 -6.79
CA ILE A 46 1.33 6.16 -7.37
C ILE A 46 2.27 6.66 -6.28
N PHE A 47 3.35 5.93 -6.05
CA PHE A 47 4.48 6.34 -5.22
C PHE A 47 5.54 6.94 -6.12
N LYS A 48 5.82 8.24 -5.97
CA LYS A 48 6.74 8.98 -6.86
C LYS A 48 8.23 8.66 -6.62
N ALA A 49 8.59 8.30 -5.39
CA ALA A 49 9.96 7.98 -4.98
C ALA A 49 9.92 6.84 -3.94
N ALA A 50 9.57 5.62 -4.39
CA ALA A 50 9.40 4.45 -3.53
C ALA A 50 10.73 3.93 -2.94
N ASP A 51 11.84 4.27 -3.59
CA ASP A 51 13.21 4.08 -3.13
C ASP A 51 13.55 4.95 -1.91
N GLU A 52 12.98 6.15 -1.84
CA GLU A 52 13.12 7.11 -0.73
C GLU A 52 12.08 6.92 0.39
N ALA A 53 11.16 5.97 0.25
CA ALA A 53 10.13 5.73 1.25
C ALA A 53 10.75 5.22 2.57
N LEU A 54 10.55 5.97 3.66
CA LEU A 54 11.00 5.62 5.02
C LEU A 54 12.50 5.23 5.06
N PRO A 55 13.42 6.10 4.61
CA PRO A 55 14.80 5.73 4.33
C PRO A 55 15.59 5.39 5.61
N SER A 56 15.23 6.01 6.73
CA SER A 56 15.84 5.77 8.04
C SER A 56 15.08 4.73 8.89
N ASN A 57 13.99 4.15 8.36
CA ASN A 57 13.13 3.21 9.09
C ASN A 57 12.86 1.94 8.28
N THR A 58 13.86 1.04 8.22
CA THR A 58 13.79 -0.21 7.47
C THR A 58 12.60 -1.08 7.88
N SER A 59 12.29 -1.18 9.18
CA SER A 59 11.14 -1.93 9.68
C SER A 59 9.82 -1.33 9.22
N GLY A 60 9.67 0.00 9.31
CA GLY A 60 8.51 0.72 8.82
C GLY A 60 8.36 0.61 7.29
N ARG A 61 9.46 0.67 6.54
CA ARG A 61 9.48 0.47 5.09
C ARG A 61 9.00 -0.91 4.70
N ARG A 62 9.46 -1.94 5.41
CA ARG A 62 8.98 -3.32 5.23
C ARG A 62 7.49 -3.44 5.52
N LEU A 63 7.00 -2.82 6.60
CA LEU A 63 5.57 -2.79 6.93
C LEU A 63 4.76 -2.09 5.83
N LEU A 64 5.23 -0.94 5.33
CA LEU A 64 4.62 -0.23 4.19
C LEU A 64 4.45 -1.15 2.98
N PHE A 65 5.52 -1.80 2.54
CA PHE A 65 5.47 -2.68 1.38
C PHE A 65 4.56 -3.88 1.60
N LYS A 66 4.59 -4.51 2.78
CA LYS A 66 3.66 -5.58 3.12
C LYS A 66 2.20 -5.11 3.10
N THR A 67 1.90 -3.95 3.67
CA THR A 67 0.55 -3.37 3.66
C THR A 67 0.07 -3.09 2.24
N LEU A 68 0.93 -2.53 1.38
CA LEU A 68 0.62 -2.29 -0.03
C LEU A 68 0.38 -3.59 -0.81
N LEU A 69 1.25 -4.59 -0.64
CA LEU A 69 1.12 -5.88 -1.31
C LEU A 69 -0.15 -6.61 -0.87
N ARG A 70 -0.47 -6.61 0.43
CA ARG A 70 -1.72 -7.19 0.97
C ARG A 70 -2.95 -6.52 0.40
N ALA A 71 -2.95 -5.19 0.31
CA ALA A 71 -4.06 -4.45 -0.30
C ALA A 71 -4.21 -4.84 -1.78
N GLY A 72 -3.13 -4.83 -2.56
CA GLY A 72 -3.17 -5.24 -3.97
C GLY A 72 -3.68 -6.68 -4.17
N GLN A 73 -3.26 -7.62 -3.32
CA GLN A 73 -3.77 -8.99 -3.32
C GLN A 73 -5.26 -9.06 -2.99
N HIS A 74 -5.72 -8.37 -1.93
CA HIS A 74 -7.12 -8.34 -1.54
C HIS A 74 -8.04 -7.96 -2.71
N TRP A 75 -7.70 -6.85 -3.38
CA TRP A 75 -8.44 -6.37 -4.55
C TRP A 75 -8.31 -7.27 -5.79
N SER A 76 -7.29 -8.13 -5.86
CA SER A 76 -7.15 -9.08 -6.97
C SER A 76 -8.08 -10.30 -6.83
N PHE A 77 -8.57 -10.59 -5.63
CA PHE A 77 -9.38 -11.77 -5.32
C PHE A 77 -10.85 -11.47 -4.97
N THR A 78 -11.23 -10.22 -4.77
CA THR A 78 -12.60 -9.83 -4.40
C THR A 78 -13.55 -9.94 -5.60
N GLN A 79 -14.30 -11.05 -5.66
CA GLN A 79 -15.58 -11.13 -6.38
C GLN A 79 -16.67 -10.50 -5.50
N ARG A 80 -17.41 -9.51 -6.01
CA ARG A 80 -18.60 -9.00 -5.32
C ARG A 80 -19.75 -10.01 -5.50
N PRO A 81 -20.58 -10.27 -4.45
CA PRO A 81 -21.65 -11.26 -4.51
C PRO A 81 -22.81 -10.88 -5.45
N GLU A 82 -22.88 -9.64 -5.93
CA GLU A 82 -23.86 -9.18 -6.92
C GLU A 82 -23.15 -8.43 -8.05
N GLY A 83 -22.94 -9.08 -9.19
CA GLY A 83 -22.46 -8.43 -10.42
C GLY A 83 -20.93 -8.43 -10.60
N ILE A 84 -20.51 -8.66 -11.85
CA ILE A 84 -19.11 -8.76 -12.28
C ILE A 84 -18.53 -7.34 -12.41
N GLU A 85 -18.31 -6.65 -11.29
CA GLU A 85 -17.37 -5.54 -11.24
C GLU A 85 -16.16 -5.99 -10.41
N LEU A 86 -15.14 -6.48 -11.13
CA LEU A 86 -13.84 -6.83 -10.56
C LEU A 86 -13.15 -5.51 -10.19
N GLY A 87 -13.31 -5.08 -8.95
CA GLY A 87 -12.54 -3.97 -8.43
C GLY A 87 -11.04 -4.26 -8.57
N ARG A 88 -10.21 -3.27 -8.90
CA ARG A 88 -8.75 -3.48 -9.01
C ARG A 88 -7.98 -2.35 -8.34
N LEU A 89 -7.04 -2.71 -7.46
CA LEU A 89 -6.03 -1.79 -6.95
C LEU A 89 -4.70 -2.04 -7.66
N THR A 90 -4.21 -1.05 -8.40
CA THR A 90 -2.89 -1.06 -9.02
C THR A 90 -1.97 -0.14 -8.25
N ILE A 91 -0.81 -0.65 -7.82
CA ILE A 91 0.20 0.14 -7.13
C ILE A 91 1.39 0.33 -8.06
N VAL A 92 1.71 1.58 -8.35
CA VAL A 92 2.82 1.99 -9.21
C VAL A 92 3.90 2.61 -8.31
N MET A 93 5.10 2.05 -8.36
CA MET A 93 6.25 2.52 -7.60
C MET A 93 7.30 3.07 -8.57
N ALA A 94 7.37 4.39 -8.69
CA ALA A 94 8.47 5.07 -9.36
C ALA A 94 9.67 5.16 -8.40
N CYS A 95 10.86 4.99 -8.95
CA CYS A 95 12.13 5.06 -8.25
C CYS A 95 13.25 5.38 -9.23
N ASP A 96 14.43 5.74 -8.73
CA ASP A 96 15.60 5.88 -9.57
C ASP A 96 15.96 4.55 -10.26
N ALA A 97 16.46 4.63 -11.50
CA ALA A 97 16.82 3.45 -12.28
C ALA A 97 17.83 2.54 -11.57
N GLY A 98 18.78 3.14 -10.83
CA GLY A 98 19.76 2.40 -10.03
C GLY A 98 19.16 1.71 -8.79
N ALA A 99 18.00 2.16 -8.31
CA ALA A 99 17.31 1.61 -7.16
C ALA A 99 16.38 0.44 -7.53
N VAL A 100 16.09 0.22 -8.81
CA VAL A 100 15.16 -0.84 -9.29
C VAL A 100 15.52 -2.22 -8.74
N PRO A 101 16.77 -2.73 -8.84
CA PRO A 101 17.11 -4.07 -8.34
C PRO A 101 16.93 -4.20 -6.83
N PHE A 102 17.27 -3.14 -6.10
CA PHE A 102 17.11 -3.09 -4.65
C PHE A 102 15.62 -3.12 -4.26
N LEU A 103 14.80 -2.27 -4.87
CA LEU A 103 13.36 -2.21 -4.62
C LEU A 103 12.67 -3.53 -4.99
N GLN A 104 13.03 -4.12 -6.14
CA GLN A 104 12.53 -5.44 -6.54
C GLN A 104 12.90 -6.53 -5.52
N GLY A 105 14.13 -6.55 -5.01
CA GLY A 105 14.56 -7.49 -3.98
C GLY A 105 13.78 -7.34 -2.68
N GLN A 106 13.53 -6.10 -2.23
CA GLN A 106 12.73 -5.83 -1.04
C GLN A 106 11.27 -6.31 -1.21
N LEU A 107 10.65 -6.03 -2.35
CA LEU A 107 9.28 -6.45 -2.66
C LEU A 107 9.18 -7.99 -2.75
N ARG A 108 10.17 -8.64 -3.37
CA ARG A 108 10.24 -10.10 -3.44
C ARG A 108 10.32 -10.73 -2.05
N SER A 109 11.24 -10.24 -1.20
CA SER A 109 11.36 -10.71 0.18
C SER A 109 10.04 -10.55 0.96
N CYS A 110 9.31 -9.45 0.75
CA CYS A 110 8.01 -9.26 1.39
C CYS A 110 6.96 -10.26 0.88
N LEU A 111 6.93 -10.53 -0.43
CA LEU A 111 6.03 -11.51 -1.02
C LEU A 111 6.30 -12.93 -0.51
N ASP A 112 7.57 -13.32 -0.44
CA ASP A 112 7.98 -14.64 0.02
C ASP A 112 7.60 -14.84 1.51
N GLU A 113 7.79 -13.82 2.34
CA GLU A 113 7.36 -13.83 3.75
C GLU A 113 5.85 -13.91 3.92
N MET A 114 5.07 -13.39 2.97
CA MET A 114 3.61 -13.48 2.99
C MET A 114 3.10 -14.82 2.46
N ALA A 115 3.90 -15.55 1.69
CA ALA A 115 3.59 -16.87 1.15
C ALA A 115 3.96 -18.02 2.12
N SER A 116 4.74 -17.74 3.15
CA SER A 116 5.04 -18.70 4.21
C SER A 116 3.82 -18.90 5.12
N PRO A 117 3.40 -20.16 5.41
CA PRO A 117 2.25 -20.47 6.26
C PRO A 117 2.44 -20.08 7.73
#